data_AF-A0A929DMD5-F1
#
_entry.id   AF-A0A929DMD5-F1
#
_cell.length_a   1.000
_cell.length_b   1.000
_cell.length_c   1.000
_cell.angle_alpha   90.00
_cell.angle_beta   90.00
_cell.angle_gamma   90.00
#
_symmetry.space_group_name_H-M   'P 1'
#
loop_
_entity.id
_entity.type
_entity.pdbx_description
1 polymer ?
#
loop_
_entity_poly.entity_id
_entity_poly.type
_entity_poly.pdbx_seq_one_letter_code
_entity_poly.pdbx_strand_id
1 'polypeptide(L)' 'MNCAVCGNPLLLARAVFHCSCGVFVHAYCWDKHVLQAHQPPFEIGTLGLSGEFRVTETNTEETPSEEIVSASQ' A
#
# COMPACT_ATOMS: atom_id res chain seq x y z
N MET A 1 11.05 -20.31 -10.03
CA MET A 1 10.03 -19.32 -10.42
C MET A 1 10.64 -17.93 -10.39
N ASN A 2 10.06 -16.92 -11.05
CA ASN A 2 10.63 -15.56 -11.14
C ASN A 2 9.80 -14.56 -10.33
N CYS A 3 10.46 -13.52 -9.82
CA CYS A 3 9.81 -12.42 -9.12
C CYS A 3 8.91 -11.63 -10.08
N ALA A 4 7.65 -11.41 -9.72
CA ALA A 4 6.69 -10.70 -10.57
C ALA A 4 7.04 -9.22 -10.82
N VAL A 5 7.86 -8.61 -9.96
CA VAL A 5 8.22 -7.19 -10.04
C VAL A 5 9.47 -6.95 -10.89
N CYS A 6 10.53 -7.74 -10.69
CA CYS A 6 11.82 -7.51 -11.34
C CYS A 6 12.19 -8.57 -12.38
N GLY A 7 11.41 -9.64 -12.53
CA GLY A 7 11.65 -10.73 -13.48
C GLY A 7 12.80 -11.66 -13.13
N ASN A 8 13.64 -11.31 -12.13
CA ASN A 8 14.77 -12.13 -11.73
C ASN A 8 14.32 -13.42 -11.00
N PRO A 9 15.13 -14.50 -11.05
CA PRO A 9 14.81 -15.74 -10.37
C PRO A 9 14.61 -15.58 -8.85
N LEU A 10 13.62 -16.29 -8.32
CA LEU A 10 13.47 -16.53 -6.89
C LEU A 10 14.35 -17.72 -6.52
N LEU A 11 15.38 -17.45 -5.73
CA LEU A 11 16.40 -18.45 -5.37
C LEU A 11 15.87 -19.38 -4.26
N LEU A 12 16.21 -20.66 -4.39
CA LEU A 12 15.91 -21.69 -3.39
C LEU A 12 16.50 -21.30 -2.02
N ALA A 13 15.76 -21.58 -0.94
CA ALA A 13 16.12 -21.29 0.45
C ALA A 13 16.29 -19.81 0.83
N ARG A 14 15.85 -18.85 -0.03
CA ARG A 14 15.69 -17.44 0.37
C ARG A 14 14.24 -17.14 0.73
N ALA A 15 14.04 -16.18 1.63
CA ALA A 15 12.71 -15.67 1.95
C ALA A 15 12.05 -15.07 0.71
N VAL A 16 10.80 -15.45 0.47
CA VAL A 16 9.95 -14.96 -0.62
C VAL A 16 8.58 -14.61 -0.04
N PHE A 17 7.96 -13.57 -0.59
CA PHE A 17 6.60 -13.19 -0.22
C PHE A 17 5.63 -13.73 -1.26
N HIS A 18 4.55 -14.32 -0.79
CA HIS A 18 3.42 -14.76 -1.61
C HIS A 18 2.24 -13.82 -1.31
N CYS A 19 1.79 -13.07 -2.31
CA CYS A 19 0.64 -12.21 -2.17
C CYS A 19 -0.66 -13.02 -2.39
N SER A 20 -1.75 -12.60 -1.75
CA SER A 20 -3.08 -13.20 -1.97
C SER A 20 -3.56 -13.09 -3.42
N CYS A 21 -3.02 -12.16 -4.23
CA CYS A 21 -3.26 -12.10 -5.68
C CYS A 21 -2.51 -13.17 -6.49
N GLY A 22 -1.80 -14.09 -5.83
CA GLY A 22 -1.21 -15.30 -6.43
C GLY A 22 0.21 -15.12 -6.98
N VAL A 23 0.84 -13.96 -6.77
CA VAL A 23 2.21 -13.71 -7.23
C VAL A 23 3.24 -13.91 -6.13
N PHE A 24 4.46 -14.23 -6.55
CA PHE A 24 5.62 -14.34 -5.67
C PHE A 24 6.63 -13.25 -5.98
N VAL A 25 7.17 -12.64 -4.94
CA VAL A 25 8.15 -11.54 -5.06
C VAL A 25 9.29 -11.70 -4.06
N HIS A 26 10.44 -11.11 -4.39
CA HIS A 26 11.53 -10.96 -3.41
C HIS A 26 11.09 -10.04 -2.27
N ALA A 27 11.71 -10.18 -1.10
CA ALA A 27 11.49 -9.28 0.04
C ALA A 27 11.67 -7.79 -0.32
N TYR A 28 12.74 -7.45 -1.04
CA TYR A 28 13.00 -6.07 -1.48
C TYR A 28 12.09 -5.58 -2.62
N CYS A 29 11.30 -6.47 -3.22
CA CYS A 29 10.30 -6.12 -4.24
C CYS A 29 8.89 -5.99 -3.65
N TRP A 30 8.69 -6.30 -2.37
CA TRP A 30 7.38 -6.36 -1.74
C TRP A 30 6.65 -5.01 -1.77
N ASP A 31 7.28 -3.94 -1.29
CA ASP A 31 6.63 -2.61 -1.23
C ASP A 31 6.23 -2.12 -2.61
N LYS A 32 7.11 -2.30 -3.61
CA LYS A 32 6.79 -1.96 -5.00
C LYS A 32 5.60 -2.78 -5.52
N HIS A 33 5.52 -4.06 -5.19
CA HIS A 33 4.36 -4.87 -5.54
C HIS A 33 3.08 -4.33 -4.91
N VAL A 34 3.08 -4.09 -3.60
CA VAL A 34 1.88 -3.60 -2.88
C VAL A 34 1.43 -2.24 -3.42
N LEU A 35 2.35 -1.29 -3.58
CA LEU A 35 2.02 0.06 -4.05
C LEU A 35 1.50 0.06 -5.49
N GLN A 36 2.03 -0.78 -6.37
CA GLN A 36 1.63 -0.77 -7.79
C GLN A 36 0.44 -1.68 -8.09
N ALA A 37 0.36 -2.85 -7.46
CA ALA A 37 -0.67 -3.84 -7.77
C ALA A 37 -1.95 -3.65 -6.94
N HIS A 38 -1.81 -3.18 -5.70
CA HIS A 38 -2.94 -3.01 -4.79
C HIS A 38 -3.31 -1.56 -4.54
N GLN A 39 -2.44 -0.60 -4.87
CA GLN A 39 -2.67 0.85 -4.75
C GLN A 39 -3.46 1.20 -3.46
N PRO A 40 -2.97 0.76 -2.29
CA PRO A 40 -3.72 0.94 -1.05
C PRO A 40 -3.97 2.43 -0.80
N PRO A 41 -5.05 2.80 -0.09
CA PRO A 41 -5.32 4.20 0.22
C PRO A 41 -4.12 4.87 0.89
N PHE A 42 -3.81 6.10 0.47
CA PHE A 42 -2.69 6.86 0.99
C PHE A 42 -2.98 8.35 1.04
N GLU A 43 -2.24 9.04 1.92
CA GLU A 43 -2.26 10.49 2.05
C GLU A 43 -0.87 11.04 1.75
N ILE A 44 -0.83 12.14 0.98
CA ILE A 44 0.38 12.93 0.77
C ILE A 44 0.23 14.18 1.63
N GLY A 45 1.29 14.53 2.34
CA GLY A 45 1.31 15.69 3.21
C GLY A 45 2.72 16.06 3.64
N THR A 46 2.80 17.09 4.48
CA THR A 46 4.06 17.58 5.04
C THR A 46 4.07 17.45 6.56
N LEU A 47 5.23 17.13 7.13
CA LEU A 47 5.43 17.14 8.58
C LEU A 47 5.86 18.54 9.04
N GLY A 48 5.12 19.12 9.98
CA GLY A 48 5.51 20.31 10.70
C GLY A 48 6.62 20.00 11.71
N LEU A 49 7.31 21.05 12.19
CA LEU A 49 8.37 20.92 13.21
C LEU A 49 7.86 20.39 14.56
N SER A 50 6.56 20.54 14.81
CA SER A 50 5.83 19.96 15.94
C SER A 50 5.57 18.45 15.80
N GLY A 51 5.82 17.89 14.62
CA GLY A 51 5.39 16.55 14.23
C GLY A 51 3.96 16.47 13.71
N GLU A 52 3.25 17.61 13.56
CA GLU A 52 1.93 17.59 12.93
C GLU A 52 2.03 17.12 11.48
N PHE A 53 1.17 16.19 11.05
CA PHE A 53 1.08 15.81 9.64
C PHE A 53 -0.04 16.63 8.99
N ARG A 54 0.31 17.42 7.98
CA ARG A 54 -0.61 18.27 7.24
C ARG A 54 -0.84 17.66 5.86
N VAL A 55 -1.99 17.03 5.68
CA VAL A 55 -2.42 16.43 4.42
C VAL A 55 -2.56 17.52 3.35
N THR A 56 -2.00 17.26 2.17
CA THR A 56 -2.12 18.09 0.97
C THR A 56 -2.94 17.40 -0.11
N GLU A 57 -2.87 16.07 -0.20
CA GLU A 57 -3.61 15.27 -1.19
C GLU A 57 -3.99 13.92 -0.58
N THR A 58 -5.16 13.39 -0.93
CA THR A 58 -5.60 12.05 -0.53
C THR A 58 -5.89 11.21 -1.77
N ASN A 59 -5.43 9.96 -1.78
CA ASN A 59 -5.90 8.94 -2.70
C ASN A 59 -6.72 7.93 -1.89
N THR A 60 -8.03 8.13 -1.89
CA THR A 60 -8.98 7.24 -1.24
C THR A 60 -9.79 6.59 -2.37
N GLU A 61 -9.74 5.27 -2.46
CA GLU A 61 -10.70 4.52 -3.26
C GLU A 61 -12.09 4.87 -2.73
N GLU A 62 -12.98 5.39 -3.59
CA GLU A 62 -14.32 5.82 -3.21
C GLU A 62 -15.14 4.63 -2.70
N THR A 63 -15.07 4.34 -1.40
CA THR A 63 -16.16 3.65 -0.72
C THR A 63 -17.28 4.67 -0.52
N PRO A 64 -18.54 4.35 -0.84
CA PRO A 64 -19.65 5.29 -0.72
C PRO A 64 -19.66 5.87 0.68
N SER A 65 -19.58 7.21 0.77
CA SER A 65 -19.73 7.92 2.03
C SER A 65 -21.08 7.53 2.64
N GLU A 66 -21.06 6.85 3.79
CA GLU A 66 -22.22 6.87 4.68
C GLU A 66 -22.33 8.30 5.21
N GLU A 67 -23.19 9.09 4.55
CA GLU A 67 -23.70 10.34 5.07
C GLU A 67 -24.46 10.11 6.39
N ILE A 68 -23.87 10.64 7.47
CA ILE A 68 -24.46 11.37 8.61
C ILE A 68 -25.69 10.78 9.33
N VAL A 69 -25.57 10.55 10.65
CA VAL A 69 -26.40 11.29 11.65
C VAL A 69 -25.58 11.52 12.92
N SER A 70 -25.21 12.79 13.13
CA SER A 70 -24.86 13.32 14.45
C SER A 70 -26.15 13.43 15.26
N ALA A 71 -26.34 12.56 16.24
CA ALA A 71 -27.37 12.71 17.26
C ALA A 71 -26.72 13.28 18.52
N SER A 72 -26.74 14.60 18.64
CA SER A 72 -26.57 15.28 19.92
C SER A 72 -27.78 15.02 20.79
N GLN A 73 -27.59 14.38 21.96
CA GLN A 73 -28.39 14.60 23.18
C GLN A 73 -27.45 14.60 24.38
#